data_AF-A0A838I654-F1
#
_entry.id   AF-A0A838I654-F1
#
_cell.length_a   1.000
_cell.length_b   1.000
_cell.length_c   1.000
_cell.angle_alpha   90.00
_cell.angle_beta   90.00
_cell.angle_gamma   90.00
#
_symmetry.space_group_name_H-M   'P 1'
#
loop_
_entity.id
_entity.type
_entity.pdbx_description
1 polymer ?
#
loop_
_entity_poly.entity_id
_entity_poly.type
_entity_poly.pdbx_seq_one_letter_code
_entity_poly.pdbx_strand_id
1 'polypeptide(L)'
;SWIQPNEQWDSATREFVEKILEPGPKNRFLPAFLPMVEEIARLGAINSLSQVVLKLTAPGVPDVYQGNEIWDFSLVDPDNRRPVDYPARAKILAELGKATPEEFLRAWPDGRIKLFLTQKLLCFRRDHPALFARGSYVPLATTGTHSDSCVAFAREFEGEWLVAVIPRLSSRVGFPPVGERWQDTAIELPEAAAQGSAKDIFTGRALRMESRSVLVSEAMMSLPFAVYAARPSASGVRG
;
A
#
# COMPACT_ATOMS: atom_id res chain seq x y z
N SER A 1 -24.72 -0.23 30.37
CA SER A 1 -23.25 -0.23 30.55
C SER A 1 -22.81 -1.62 30.96
N TRP A 2 -21.51 -1.90 31.11
CA TRP A 2 -21.06 -3.20 31.62
C TRP A 2 -21.55 -3.52 33.04
N ILE A 3 -21.66 -2.49 33.91
CA ILE A 3 -22.07 -2.64 35.31
C ILE A 3 -23.59 -2.80 35.41
N GLN A 4 -24.33 -2.12 34.55
CA GLN A 4 -25.78 -2.17 34.49
C GLN A 4 -26.21 -2.36 33.02
N PRO A 5 -26.25 -3.61 32.54
CA PRO A 5 -26.70 -3.92 31.18
C PRO A 5 -28.16 -3.51 31.00
N ASN A 6 -28.48 -3.04 29.79
CA ASN A 6 -29.87 -2.80 29.40
C ASN A 6 -30.28 -3.92 28.44
N GLU A 7 -30.86 -4.98 29.00
CA GLU A 7 -31.16 -6.20 28.26
C GLU A 7 -32.14 -5.97 27.10
N GLN A 8 -33.07 -5.02 27.23
CA GLN A 8 -34.02 -4.67 26.17
C GLN A 8 -33.28 -4.01 24.99
N TRP A 9 -32.36 -3.09 25.28
CA TRP A 9 -31.54 -2.44 24.25
C TRP A 9 -30.59 -3.42 23.55
N ASP A 10 -29.94 -4.29 24.33
CA ASP A 10 -29.00 -5.28 23.80
C ASP A 10 -29.72 -6.30 22.91
N SER A 11 -30.92 -6.73 23.32
CA SER A 11 -31.78 -7.62 22.52
C SER A 11 -32.25 -6.96 21.23
N ALA A 12 -32.72 -5.71 21.29
CA ALA A 12 -33.14 -4.96 20.10
C ALA A 12 -31.99 -4.76 19.11
N THR A 13 -30.78 -4.47 19.60
CA THR A 13 -29.58 -4.32 18.77
C THR A 13 -29.20 -5.63 18.09
N ARG A 14 -29.22 -6.75 18.82
CA ARG A 14 -28.95 -8.08 18.28
C ARG A 14 -29.95 -8.45 17.19
N GLU A 15 -31.25 -8.30 17.48
CA GLU A 15 -32.33 -8.62 16.54
C GLU A 15 -32.25 -7.75 15.28
N PHE A 16 -31.89 -6.47 15.42
CA PHE A 16 -31.66 -5.60 14.29
C PHE A 16 -30.53 -6.12 13.39
N VAL A 17 -29.35 -6.44 13.96
CA VAL A 17 -28.21 -6.98 13.19
C VAL A 17 -28.57 -8.31 12.51
N GLU A 18 -29.23 -9.22 13.23
CA GLU A 18 -29.70 -10.50 12.66
C GLU A 18 -30.62 -10.27 11.46
N LYS A 19 -31.62 -9.39 11.59
CA LYS A 19 -32.59 -9.11 10.52
C LYS A 19 -31.98 -8.44 9.30
N ILE A 20 -31.08 -7.47 9.47
CA ILE A 20 -30.46 -6.80 8.32
C ILE A 20 -29.48 -7.71 7.59
N LEU A 21 -28.93 -8.73 8.26
CA LEU A 21 -28.01 -9.72 7.67
C LEU A 21 -28.72 -11.00 7.20
N GLU A 22 -30.01 -11.20 7.50
CA GLU A 22 -30.77 -12.39 7.12
C GLU A 22 -30.88 -12.49 5.59
N PRO A 23 -30.30 -13.52 4.93
CA PRO A 23 -30.42 -13.69 3.50
C PRO A 23 -31.85 -14.06 3.11
N GLY A 24 -32.41 -13.39 2.10
CA GLY A 24 -33.71 -13.80 1.55
C GLY A 24 -34.38 -12.73 0.71
N PRO A 25 -35.44 -13.10 -0.05
CA PRO A 25 -36.11 -12.19 -0.98
C PRO A 25 -36.82 -11.00 -0.29
N LYS A 26 -37.06 -11.10 1.03
CA LYS A 26 -37.64 -10.02 1.83
C LYS A 26 -36.59 -8.99 2.29
N ASN A 27 -35.31 -9.36 2.33
CA ASN A 27 -34.24 -8.47 2.74
C ASN A 27 -33.84 -7.56 1.57
N ARG A 28 -34.35 -6.33 1.59
CA ARG A 28 -34.01 -5.29 0.59
C ARG A 28 -32.72 -4.54 0.92
N PHE A 29 -32.22 -4.66 2.15
CA PHE A 29 -31.02 -3.95 2.61
C PHE A 29 -29.76 -4.54 1.99
N LEU A 30 -29.53 -5.86 2.10
CA LEU A 30 -28.29 -6.47 1.60
C LEU A 30 -28.03 -6.18 0.11
N PRO A 31 -29.00 -6.34 -0.82
CA PRO A 31 -28.76 -6.03 -2.22
C PRO A 31 -28.44 -4.54 -2.48
N ALA A 32 -28.95 -3.64 -1.65
CA ALA A 32 -28.65 -2.20 -1.74
C ALA A 32 -27.31 -1.84 -1.08
N PHE A 33 -26.92 -2.57 -0.04
CA PHE A 33 -25.74 -2.30 0.77
C PHE A 33 -24.45 -2.86 0.14
N LEU A 34 -24.49 -4.08 -0.40
CA LEU A 34 -23.29 -4.76 -0.92
C LEU A 34 -22.56 -3.96 -2.02
N PRO A 35 -23.23 -3.36 -3.02
CA PRO A 35 -22.53 -2.55 -4.03
C PRO A 35 -21.78 -1.34 -3.44
N MET A 36 -22.35 -0.72 -2.39
CA MET A 36 -21.69 0.37 -1.67
C MET A 36 -20.44 -0.15 -0.92
N VAL A 37 -20.55 -1.32 -0.26
CA VAL A 37 -19.42 -1.95 0.44
C VAL A 37 -18.30 -2.31 -0.54
N GLU A 38 -18.64 -2.84 -1.72
CA GLU A 38 -17.65 -3.18 -2.75
C GLU A 38 -16.86 -1.94 -3.21
N GLU A 39 -17.52 -0.81 -3.41
CA GLU A 39 -16.85 0.43 -3.80
C GLU A 39 -15.96 0.97 -2.67
N ILE A 40 -16.43 0.92 -1.42
CA ILE A 40 -15.62 1.29 -0.25
C ILE A 40 -14.43 0.35 -0.11
N ALA A 41 -14.61 -0.95 -0.31
CA ALA A 41 -13.55 -1.95 -0.16
C ALA A 41 -12.42 -1.74 -1.17
N ARG A 42 -12.75 -1.36 -2.42
CA ARG A 42 -11.75 -1.00 -3.44
C ARG A 42 -10.87 0.16 -2.97
N LEU A 43 -11.48 1.25 -2.49
CA LEU A 43 -10.74 2.40 -1.98
C LEU A 43 -9.97 2.07 -0.69
N GLY A 44 -10.57 1.26 0.19
CA GLY A 44 -9.94 0.76 1.41
C GLY A 44 -8.70 -0.09 1.12
N ALA A 45 -8.72 -0.91 0.08
CA ALA A 45 -7.56 -1.68 -0.37
C ALA A 45 -6.40 -0.76 -0.78
N ILE A 46 -6.66 0.30 -1.56
CA ILE A 46 -5.62 1.28 -1.93
C ILE A 46 -5.04 1.96 -0.69
N ASN A 47 -5.90 2.39 0.25
CA ASN A 47 -5.44 2.99 1.50
C ASN A 47 -4.57 2.02 2.32
N SER A 48 -4.97 0.75 2.42
CA SER A 48 -4.23 -0.29 3.14
C SER A 48 -2.86 -0.56 2.50
N LEU A 49 -2.79 -0.66 1.18
CA LEU A 49 -1.52 -0.84 0.46
C LEU A 49 -0.61 0.40 0.61
N SER A 50 -1.20 1.60 0.56
CA SER A 50 -0.50 2.86 0.79
C SER A 50 0.12 2.91 2.19
N GLN A 51 -0.61 2.46 3.21
CA GLN A 51 -0.10 2.32 4.57
C GLN A 51 1.03 1.31 4.67
N VAL A 52 0.98 0.18 3.96
CA VAL A 52 2.08 -0.80 3.92
C VAL A 52 3.34 -0.16 3.34
N VAL A 53 3.23 0.51 2.19
CA VAL A 53 4.36 1.20 1.56
C VAL A 53 4.92 2.25 2.52
N LEU A 54 4.09 3.15 3.02
CA LEU A 54 4.50 4.21 3.95
C LEU A 54 5.18 3.64 5.20
N LYS A 55 4.56 2.67 5.87
CA LYS A 55 5.08 2.05 7.10
C LYS A 55 6.44 1.40 6.85
N LEU A 56 6.61 0.71 5.74
CA LEU A 56 7.83 -0.04 5.44
C LEU A 56 8.91 0.81 4.76
N THR A 57 8.61 2.00 4.25
CA THR A 57 9.63 2.89 3.68
C THR A 57 9.98 4.09 4.55
N ALA A 58 9.13 4.49 5.49
CA ALA A 58 9.40 5.59 6.43
C ALA A 58 10.50 5.25 7.46
N PRO A 59 11.07 6.27 8.14
CA PRO A 59 12.01 6.08 9.25
C PRO A 59 11.38 5.33 10.43
N GLY A 60 12.22 4.59 11.17
CA GLY A 60 11.81 3.80 12.34
C GLY A 60 11.78 2.30 12.06
N VAL A 61 11.33 1.54 13.06
CA VAL A 61 11.22 0.07 12.99
C VAL A 61 9.75 -0.29 12.74
N PRO A 62 9.39 -0.82 11.56
CA PRO A 62 8.02 -1.16 11.26
C PRO A 62 7.59 -2.41 12.02
N ASP A 63 6.35 -2.40 12.49
CA ASP A 63 5.69 -3.56 13.08
C ASP A 63 4.58 -4.10 12.15
N VAL A 64 4.39 -5.42 12.16
CA VAL A 64 3.29 -6.11 11.47
C VAL A 64 2.66 -7.07 12.47
N TYR A 65 1.50 -6.69 12.99
CA TYR A 65 0.71 -7.58 13.85
C TYR A 65 0.42 -8.91 13.14
N GLN A 66 0.46 -10.02 13.89
CA GLN A 66 0.15 -11.34 13.37
C GLN A 66 -1.18 -11.30 12.60
N GLY A 67 -1.23 -11.85 11.39
CA GLY A 67 -2.46 -11.74 10.61
C GLY A 67 -2.39 -10.72 9.47
N ASN A 68 -1.67 -9.61 9.67
CA ASN A 68 -1.90 -8.39 8.91
C ASN A 68 -1.05 -8.24 7.64
N GLU A 69 -0.25 -9.24 7.27
CA GLU A 69 0.43 -9.29 5.97
C GLU A 69 -0.55 -9.46 4.79
N ILE A 70 -1.78 -9.93 5.06
CA ILE A 70 -2.93 -9.91 4.14
C ILE A 70 -4.06 -9.04 4.70
N TRP A 71 -5.24 -9.05 4.08
CA TRP A 71 -6.42 -8.34 4.62
C TRP A 71 -6.83 -8.94 5.96
N ASP A 72 -6.99 -8.08 6.95
CA ASP A 72 -7.54 -8.44 8.25
C ASP A 72 -8.61 -7.39 8.58
N PHE A 73 -9.84 -7.86 8.77
CA PHE A 73 -11.01 -7.02 9.07
C PHE A 73 -11.53 -7.30 10.49
N SER A 74 -10.64 -7.69 11.40
CA SER A 74 -11.01 -7.92 12.79
C SER A 74 -11.51 -6.64 13.46
N LEU A 75 -12.47 -6.79 14.35
CA LEU A 75 -12.98 -5.74 15.22
C LEU A 75 -12.09 -5.61 16.47
N VAL A 76 -12.66 -5.08 17.55
CA VAL A 76 -11.99 -4.96 18.85
C VAL A 76 -11.80 -6.33 19.52
N ASP A 77 -10.96 -6.36 20.56
CA ASP A 77 -10.79 -7.53 21.44
C ASP A 77 -12.17 -8.08 21.89
N PRO A 78 -12.42 -9.41 21.80
CA PRO A 78 -11.49 -10.50 21.45
C PRO A 78 -11.39 -10.86 19.96
N ASP A 79 -12.07 -10.17 19.05
CA ASP A 79 -12.13 -10.57 17.64
C ASP A 79 -10.76 -10.48 16.92
N ASN A 80 -9.92 -9.52 17.31
CA ASN A 80 -8.54 -9.39 16.81
C ASN A 80 -7.54 -10.42 17.37
N ARG A 81 -8.00 -11.36 18.21
CA ARG A 81 -7.18 -12.47 18.74
C ARG A 81 -7.51 -13.83 18.12
N ARG A 82 -8.31 -13.86 17.05
CA ARG A 82 -8.59 -15.09 16.29
C ARG A 82 -7.28 -15.75 15.84
N PRO A 83 -7.20 -17.09 15.81
CA PRO A 83 -5.99 -17.80 15.41
C PRO A 83 -5.63 -17.51 13.95
N VAL A 84 -4.33 -17.39 13.69
CA VAL A 84 -3.79 -17.12 12.36
C VAL A 84 -3.50 -18.44 11.63
N ASP A 85 -4.01 -18.58 10.40
CA ASP A 85 -3.71 -19.71 9.52
C ASP A 85 -2.35 -19.51 8.79
N TYR A 86 -1.26 -19.77 9.51
CA TYR A 86 0.10 -19.70 8.97
C TYR A 86 0.38 -20.69 7.82
N PRO A 87 -0.10 -21.95 7.85
CA PRO A 87 0.08 -22.86 6.72
C PRO A 87 -0.48 -22.32 5.40
N ALA A 88 -1.68 -21.73 5.41
CA ALA A 88 -2.24 -21.10 4.21
C ALA A 88 -1.39 -19.94 3.72
N ARG A 89 -0.90 -19.09 4.63
CA ARG A 89 -0.04 -17.93 4.29
C ARG A 89 1.32 -18.34 3.74
N ALA A 90 1.92 -19.37 4.30
CA ALA A 90 3.18 -19.93 3.79
C ALA A 90 3.03 -20.46 2.36
N LYS A 91 1.89 -21.10 2.05
CA LYS A 91 1.56 -21.52 0.67
C LYS A 91 1.46 -20.32 -0.26
N ILE A 92 0.70 -19.29 0.11
CA ILE A 92 0.57 -18.07 -0.71
C ILE A 92 1.94 -17.41 -0.94
N LEU A 93 2.76 -17.30 0.10
CA LEU A 93 4.10 -16.72 0.05
C LEU A 93 5.00 -17.45 -0.96
N ALA A 94 4.95 -18.79 -0.98
CA ALA A 94 5.70 -19.62 -1.92
C ALA A 94 5.24 -19.45 -3.38
N GLU A 95 4.01 -18.97 -3.60
CA GLU A 95 3.42 -18.79 -4.92
C GLU A 95 3.55 -17.37 -5.48
N LEU A 96 4.10 -16.42 -4.71
CA LEU A 96 4.23 -15.03 -5.16
C LEU A 96 5.08 -14.87 -6.43
N GLY A 97 6.02 -15.78 -6.69
CA GLY A 97 6.84 -15.77 -7.90
C GLY A 97 6.14 -16.27 -9.16
N LYS A 98 4.91 -16.79 -9.06
CA LYS A 98 4.16 -17.39 -10.17
C LYS A 98 3.27 -16.41 -10.94
N ALA A 99 3.12 -15.19 -10.45
CA ALA A 99 2.25 -14.17 -11.01
C ALA A 99 2.91 -12.78 -10.96
N THR A 100 2.46 -11.88 -11.82
CA THR A 100 2.98 -10.51 -11.86
C THR A 100 2.33 -9.63 -10.79
N PRO A 101 2.96 -8.51 -10.40
CA PRO A 101 2.35 -7.56 -9.48
C PRO A 101 0.98 -7.04 -9.95
N GLU A 102 0.80 -6.84 -11.25
CA GLU A 102 -0.46 -6.41 -11.85
C GLU A 102 -1.55 -7.49 -11.74
N GLU A 103 -1.18 -8.78 -11.85
CA GLU A 103 -2.09 -9.89 -11.61
C GLU A 103 -2.57 -9.91 -10.16
N PHE A 104 -1.67 -9.67 -9.19
CA PHE A 104 -2.07 -9.52 -7.79
C PHE A 104 -2.97 -8.30 -7.57
N LEU A 105 -2.73 -7.18 -8.25
CA LEU A 105 -3.60 -6.00 -8.16
C LEU A 105 -4.99 -6.27 -8.75
N ARG A 106 -5.09 -6.95 -9.89
CA ARG A 106 -6.39 -7.33 -10.47
C ARG A 106 -7.16 -8.27 -9.54
N ALA A 107 -6.46 -9.17 -8.88
CA ALA A 107 -7.02 -10.10 -7.89
C ALA A 107 -6.94 -9.56 -6.45
N TRP A 108 -6.89 -8.23 -6.25
CA TRP A 108 -6.69 -7.64 -4.92
C TRP A 108 -7.56 -8.21 -3.79
N PRO A 109 -8.83 -8.65 -3.98
CA PRO A 109 -9.64 -9.15 -2.85
C PRO A 109 -9.03 -10.35 -2.13
N ASP A 110 -8.14 -11.11 -2.77
CA ASP A 110 -7.49 -12.27 -2.14
C ASP A 110 -6.31 -11.93 -1.21
N GLY A 111 -5.88 -10.66 -1.17
CA GLY A 111 -4.85 -10.17 -0.26
C GLY A 111 -3.41 -10.47 -0.68
N ARG A 112 -3.19 -11.19 -1.78
CA ARG A 112 -1.84 -11.54 -2.26
C ARG A 112 -1.01 -10.32 -2.59
N ILE A 113 -1.63 -9.26 -3.11
CA ILE A 113 -0.94 -7.98 -3.36
C ILE A 113 -0.34 -7.40 -2.08
N LYS A 114 -1.06 -7.41 -0.95
CA LYS A 114 -0.57 -6.87 0.31
C LYS A 114 0.61 -7.70 0.85
N LEU A 115 0.52 -9.02 0.74
CA LEU A 115 1.60 -9.93 1.13
C LEU A 115 2.83 -9.72 0.25
N PHE A 116 2.64 -9.56 -1.06
CA PHE A 116 3.69 -9.25 -2.02
C PHE A 116 4.43 -7.96 -1.67
N LEU A 117 3.71 -6.85 -1.40
CA LEU A 117 4.37 -5.59 -1.01
C LEU A 117 5.12 -5.72 0.31
N THR A 118 4.49 -6.36 1.29
CA THR A 118 5.07 -6.58 2.61
C THR A 118 6.38 -7.37 2.50
N GLN A 119 6.36 -8.47 1.75
CA GLN A 119 7.55 -9.30 1.51
C GLN A 119 8.65 -8.53 0.77
N LYS A 120 8.33 -7.83 -0.33
CA LYS A 120 9.30 -7.11 -1.14
C LYS A 120 9.99 -6.01 -0.34
N LEU A 121 9.21 -5.21 0.40
CA LEU A 121 9.76 -4.11 1.17
C LEU A 121 10.53 -4.60 2.40
N LEU A 122 10.09 -5.66 3.08
CA LEU A 122 10.87 -6.24 4.19
C LEU A 122 12.20 -6.82 3.71
N CYS A 123 12.22 -7.54 2.58
CA CYS A 123 13.46 -8.01 1.97
C CYS A 123 14.37 -6.84 1.58
N PHE A 124 13.83 -5.80 0.94
CA PHE A 124 14.60 -4.63 0.59
C PHE A 124 15.17 -3.92 1.83
N ARG A 125 14.38 -3.75 2.90
CA ARG A 125 14.88 -3.19 4.17
C ARG A 125 16.02 -4.00 4.77
N ARG A 126 15.88 -5.33 4.78
CA ARG A 126 16.89 -6.25 5.29
C ARG A 126 18.20 -6.14 4.50
N ASP A 127 18.10 -6.00 3.19
CA ASP A 127 19.25 -5.98 2.29
C ASP A 127 19.91 -4.57 2.21
N HIS A 128 19.25 -3.54 2.76
CA HIS A 128 19.69 -2.14 2.74
C HIS A 128 19.64 -1.48 4.15
N PRO A 129 20.23 -2.08 5.20
CA PRO A 129 20.01 -1.68 6.58
C PRO A 129 20.52 -0.26 6.89
N ALA A 130 21.65 0.15 6.30
CA ALA A 130 22.24 1.48 6.51
C ALA A 130 21.34 2.59 5.97
N LEU A 131 20.76 2.38 4.77
CA LEU A 131 19.76 3.29 4.22
C LEU A 131 18.65 3.47 5.25
N PHE A 132 18.01 2.40 5.75
CA PHE A 132 16.87 2.50 6.68
C PHE A 132 17.20 2.97 8.10
N ALA A 133 18.40 2.70 8.61
CA ALA A 133 18.80 3.10 9.95
C ALA A 133 19.32 4.55 10.01
N ARG A 134 20.02 5.01 8.96
CA ARG A 134 20.78 6.28 8.98
C ARG A 134 20.40 7.26 7.88
N GLY A 135 19.70 6.80 6.84
CA GLY A 135 19.31 7.64 5.72
C GLY A 135 18.38 8.77 6.13
N SER A 136 18.58 9.92 5.49
CA SER A 136 17.73 11.10 5.66
C SER A 136 16.30 10.82 5.19
N TYR A 137 15.35 11.62 5.65
CA TYR A 137 13.99 11.66 5.11
C TYR A 137 13.81 13.00 4.40
N VAL A 138 13.57 12.96 3.10
CA VAL A 138 13.42 14.16 2.27
C VAL A 138 12.00 14.18 1.70
N PRO A 139 11.09 15.05 2.19
CA PRO A 139 9.77 15.18 1.58
C PRO A 139 9.91 15.72 0.15
N LEU A 140 9.13 15.18 -0.79
CA LEU A 140 9.12 15.63 -2.18
C LEU A 140 7.87 16.46 -2.45
N ALA A 141 8.03 17.60 -3.12
CA ALA A 141 6.90 18.41 -3.53
C ALA A 141 6.10 17.69 -4.63
N THR A 142 4.78 17.85 -4.60
CA THR A 142 3.86 17.38 -5.64
C THR A 142 3.25 18.59 -6.35
N THR A 143 3.09 18.50 -7.67
CA THR A 143 2.48 19.54 -8.51
C THR A 143 1.46 18.93 -9.47
N GLY A 144 0.67 19.76 -10.15
CA GLY A 144 -0.36 19.31 -11.11
C GLY A 144 -1.73 18.97 -10.51
N THR A 145 -2.62 18.43 -11.35
CA THR A 145 -4.06 18.29 -11.09
C THR A 145 -4.41 17.50 -9.83
N HIS A 146 -3.68 16.41 -9.54
CA HIS A 146 -3.92 15.55 -8.38
C HIS A 146 -2.80 15.63 -7.34
N SER A 147 -2.07 16.74 -7.27
CA SER A 147 -0.97 16.98 -6.31
C SER A 147 -1.35 16.67 -4.85
N ASP A 148 -2.54 17.08 -4.41
CA ASP A 148 -3.07 16.79 -3.07
C ASP A 148 -3.37 15.30 -2.81
N SER A 149 -3.47 14.51 -3.87
CA SER A 149 -3.80 13.08 -3.82
C SER A 149 -2.54 12.20 -3.87
N CYS A 150 -1.35 12.79 -3.82
CA CYS A 150 -0.07 12.08 -3.82
C CYS A 150 0.76 12.49 -2.59
N VAL A 151 1.47 11.53 -2.01
CA VAL A 151 2.53 11.76 -1.03
C VAL A 151 3.79 11.12 -1.58
N ALA A 152 4.88 11.88 -1.60
CA ALA A 152 6.16 11.37 -2.02
C ALA A 152 7.27 11.83 -1.07
N PHE A 153 8.24 10.94 -0.88
CA PHE A 153 9.45 11.23 -0.12
C PHE A 153 10.60 10.38 -0.62
N ALA A 154 11.81 10.88 -0.42
CA ALA A 154 13.04 10.15 -0.63
C ALA A 154 13.71 9.77 0.70
N ARG A 155 14.49 8.71 0.67
CA ARG A 155 15.51 8.40 1.66
C ARG A 155 16.85 8.32 0.99
N GLU A 156 17.87 8.88 1.62
CA GLU A 156 19.21 8.98 1.05
C GLU A 156 20.27 8.67 2.10
N PHE A 157 21.24 7.83 1.73
CA PHE A 157 22.41 7.55 2.56
C PHE A 157 23.60 7.20 1.66
N GLU A 158 24.68 7.99 1.74
CA GLU A 158 25.95 7.73 1.02
C GLU A 158 25.76 7.44 -0.49
N GLY A 159 24.89 8.22 -1.14
CA GLY A 159 24.58 8.11 -2.58
C GLY A 159 23.62 6.97 -2.95
N GLU A 160 23.24 6.11 -2.00
CA GLU A 160 22.12 5.21 -2.16
C GLU A 160 20.81 5.94 -1.84
N TRP A 161 19.78 5.69 -2.65
CA TRP A 161 18.50 6.33 -2.44
C TRP A 161 17.30 5.43 -2.74
N LEU A 162 16.18 5.80 -2.11
CA LEU A 162 14.85 5.25 -2.32
C LEU A 162 13.87 6.40 -2.45
N VAL A 163 13.01 6.39 -3.47
CA VAL A 163 11.89 7.31 -3.64
C VAL A 163 10.60 6.52 -3.54
N ALA A 164 9.74 6.87 -2.59
CA ALA A 164 8.40 6.31 -2.46
C ALA A 164 7.37 7.31 -3.00
N VAL A 165 6.44 6.83 -3.84
CA VAL A 165 5.33 7.59 -4.41
C VAL A 165 4.03 6.85 -4.07
N ILE A 166 3.15 7.50 -3.31
CA ILE A 166 2.06 6.84 -2.60
C ILE A 166 0.78 7.66 -2.79
N PRO A 167 -0.36 7.05 -3.18
CA PRO A 167 -1.60 7.77 -3.28
C PRO A 167 -2.19 8.07 -1.90
N ARG A 168 -2.93 9.15 -1.82
CA ARG A 168 -3.86 9.46 -0.73
C ARG A 168 -5.12 10.04 -1.34
N LEU A 169 -6.27 9.90 -0.68
CA LEU A 169 -7.54 10.42 -1.21
C LEU A 169 -7.81 9.92 -2.65
N SER A 170 -7.46 8.66 -2.94
CA SER A 170 -7.41 8.10 -4.30
C SER A 170 -8.76 8.08 -5.02
N SER A 171 -9.87 8.26 -4.31
CA SER A 171 -11.20 8.45 -4.90
C SER A 171 -11.27 9.64 -5.86
N ARG A 172 -10.39 10.64 -5.71
CA ARG A 172 -10.27 11.79 -6.63
C ARG A 172 -9.60 11.45 -7.97
N VAL A 173 -8.87 10.34 -8.03
CA VAL A 173 -8.09 9.88 -9.19
C VAL A 173 -8.79 8.70 -9.89
N GLY A 174 -9.41 7.82 -9.11
CA GLY A 174 -10.14 6.64 -9.58
C GLY A 174 -9.53 5.32 -9.08
N PHE A 175 -10.03 4.20 -9.58
CA PHE A 175 -9.55 2.86 -9.20
C PHE A 175 -9.23 1.95 -10.40
N PRO A 176 -8.07 1.27 -10.40
CA PRO A 176 -6.91 1.58 -9.55
C PRO A 176 -6.32 2.94 -9.98
N PRO A 177 -5.74 3.75 -9.07
CA PRO A 177 -5.13 5.03 -9.40
C PRO A 177 -3.75 4.81 -10.04
N VAL A 178 -3.76 4.42 -11.32
CA VAL A 178 -2.56 4.10 -12.10
C VAL A 178 -2.52 4.88 -13.41
N GLY A 179 -1.31 5.08 -13.94
CA GLY A 179 -1.08 5.62 -15.28
C GLY A 179 -1.72 6.99 -15.50
N GLU A 180 -2.28 7.17 -16.70
CA GLU A 180 -2.88 8.43 -17.19
C GLU A 180 -3.96 9.04 -16.29
N ARG A 181 -4.53 8.28 -15.35
CA ARG A 181 -5.48 8.85 -14.36
C ARG A 181 -4.85 9.95 -13.51
N TRP A 182 -3.53 9.93 -13.35
CA TRP A 182 -2.79 10.98 -12.64
C TRP A 182 -2.62 12.28 -13.41
N GLN A 183 -2.96 12.31 -14.71
CA GLN A 183 -2.85 13.50 -15.56
C GLN A 183 -1.44 14.11 -15.49
N ASP A 184 -1.35 15.43 -15.35
CA ASP A 184 -0.11 16.21 -15.24
C ASP A 184 0.51 16.19 -13.84
N THR A 185 0.04 15.33 -12.93
CA THR A 185 0.57 15.26 -11.56
C THR A 185 2.03 14.81 -11.59
N ALA A 186 2.91 15.57 -10.95
CA ALA A 186 4.33 15.30 -10.91
C ALA A 186 4.90 15.36 -9.48
N ILE A 187 6.05 14.72 -9.30
CA ILE A 187 6.89 14.84 -8.10
C ILE A 187 8.21 15.53 -8.44
N GLU A 188 8.70 16.34 -7.52
CA GLU A 188 10.01 16.96 -7.63
C GLU A 188 11.07 16.14 -6.89
N LEU A 189 12.05 15.66 -7.64
CA LEU A 189 13.15 14.86 -7.16
C LEU A 189 14.28 15.73 -6.58
N PRO A 190 14.99 15.24 -5.56
CA PRO A 190 16.25 15.83 -5.12
C PRO A 190 17.28 15.75 -6.26
N GLU A 191 18.20 16.72 -6.32
CA GLU A 191 19.22 16.77 -7.37
C GLU A 191 20.06 15.48 -7.43
N ALA A 192 20.39 14.91 -6.26
CA ALA A 192 21.11 13.64 -6.15
C ALA A 192 20.37 12.43 -6.75
N ALA A 193 19.03 12.48 -6.83
CA ALA A 193 18.22 11.44 -7.46
C ALA A 193 17.86 11.76 -8.92
N ALA A 194 18.00 13.01 -9.35
CA ALA A 194 17.52 13.50 -10.64
C ALA A 194 18.39 13.11 -11.85
N GLN A 195 19.45 12.33 -11.65
CA GLN A 195 20.34 11.86 -12.71
C GLN A 195 20.56 10.36 -12.61
N GLY A 196 20.08 9.63 -13.60
CA GLY A 196 20.35 8.20 -13.76
C GLY A 196 19.11 7.36 -14.02
N SER A 197 19.20 6.08 -13.67
CA SER A 197 18.11 5.12 -13.78
C SER A 197 17.88 4.44 -12.45
N ALA A 198 16.63 4.38 -12.03
CA ALA A 198 16.23 3.63 -10.86
C ALA A 198 15.28 2.50 -11.24
N LYS A 199 15.19 1.49 -10.38
CA LYS A 199 14.30 0.36 -10.59
C LYS A 199 13.19 0.39 -9.55
N ASP A 200 11.97 0.18 -10.03
CA ASP A 200 10.86 -0.11 -9.14
C ASP A 200 11.10 -1.45 -8.45
N ILE A 201 11.09 -1.47 -7.13
CA ILE A 201 11.33 -2.67 -6.30
C ILE A 201 10.25 -3.73 -6.55
N PHE A 202 9.04 -3.32 -6.95
CA PHE A 202 7.92 -4.22 -7.16
C PHE A 202 7.95 -4.86 -8.55
N THR A 203 8.03 -4.04 -9.59
CA THR A 203 7.90 -4.50 -10.98
C THR A 203 9.25 -4.75 -11.66
N GLY A 204 10.35 -4.24 -11.10
CA GLY A 204 11.67 -4.24 -11.73
C GLY A 204 11.80 -3.25 -12.89
N ARG A 205 10.73 -2.51 -13.22
CA ARG A 205 10.73 -1.53 -14.31
C ARG A 205 11.72 -0.41 -14.01
N ALA A 206 12.53 -0.07 -15.01
CA ALA A 206 13.41 1.09 -14.94
C ALA A 206 12.62 2.38 -15.15
N LEU A 207 12.84 3.37 -14.30
CA LEU A 207 12.45 4.76 -14.51
C LEU A 207 13.70 5.56 -14.82
N ARG A 208 13.70 6.22 -15.98
CA ARG A 208 14.77 7.15 -16.35
C ARG A 208 14.44 8.51 -15.76
N MET A 209 15.40 9.10 -15.06
CA MET A 209 15.27 10.42 -14.47
C MET A 209 16.17 11.35 -15.28
N GLU A 210 15.55 12.01 -16.25
CA GLU A 210 16.22 12.95 -17.17
C GLU A 210 16.08 14.40 -16.67
N SER A 211 15.20 14.63 -15.69
CA SER A 211 14.99 15.92 -15.06
C SER A 211 14.66 15.74 -13.58
N ARG A 212 14.57 16.86 -12.85
CA ARG A 212 14.09 16.88 -11.47
C ARG A 212 12.59 16.64 -11.34
N SER A 213 11.84 16.58 -12.43
CA SER A 213 10.40 16.31 -12.40
C SER A 213 10.11 14.93 -12.98
N VAL A 214 9.28 14.15 -12.26
CA VAL A 214 8.78 12.85 -12.73
C VAL A 214 7.26 12.88 -12.66
N LEU A 215 6.62 12.48 -13.76
CA LEU A 215 5.17 12.31 -13.80
C LEU A 215 4.76 11.11 -12.94
N VAL A 216 3.74 11.31 -12.12
CA VAL A 216 3.15 10.25 -11.30
C VAL A 216 2.49 9.19 -12.18
N SER A 217 1.97 9.57 -13.35
CA SER A 217 1.45 8.62 -14.35
C SER A 217 2.51 7.64 -14.84
N GLU A 218 3.75 8.10 -15.01
CA GLU A 218 4.88 7.23 -15.40
C GLU A 218 5.36 6.37 -14.24
N ALA A 219 5.51 6.98 -13.06
CA ALA A 219 5.97 6.31 -11.84
C ALA A 219 5.00 5.21 -11.40
N MET A 220 3.69 5.47 -11.43
CA MET A 220 2.62 4.57 -10.98
C MET A 220 1.86 3.98 -12.17
N MET A 221 2.58 3.56 -13.21
CA MET A 221 1.97 3.03 -14.45
C MET A 221 1.29 1.67 -14.24
N SER A 222 1.94 0.76 -13.51
CA SER A 222 1.48 -0.63 -13.31
C SER A 222 0.73 -0.83 -12.00
N LEU A 223 1.19 -0.17 -10.94
CA LEU A 223 0.71 -0.33 -9.58
C LEU A 223 0.30 1.03 -9.00
N PRO A 224 -0.66 1.07 -8.06
CA PRO A 224 -1.15 2.31 -7.47
C PRO A 224 -0.19 2.82 -6.40
N PHE A 225 1.10 2.54 -6.50
CA PHE A 225 2.20 3.02 -5.66
C PHE A 225 3.50 2.65 -6.39
N ALA A 226 4.56 3.35 -6.07
CA ALA A 226 5.88 3.05 -6.61
C ALA A 226 6.94 3.23 -5.54
N VAL A 227 7.95 2.34 -5.55
CA VAL A 227 9.16 2.55 -4.76
C VAL A 227 10.34 2.30 -5.65
N TYR A 228 11.01 3.39 -6.04
CA TYR A 228 12.20 3.35 -6.88
C TYR A 228 13.45 3.38 -6.01
N ALA A 229 14.41 2.52 -6.33
CA ALA A 229 15.71 2.54 -5.67
C ALA A 229 16.84 2.57 -6.70
N ALA A 230 17.92 3.26 -6.35
CA ALA A 230 19.19 3.16 -7.04
C ALA A 230 20.33 3.14 -6.03
N ARG A 231 21.44 2.53 -6.46
CA ARG A 231 22.70 2.50 -5.73
C ARG A 231 23.70 3.43 -6.40
N PRO A 232 24.74 3.88 -5.68
CA PRO A 232 25.87 4.56 -6.30
C PRO A 232 26.40 3.72 -7.47
N SER A 233 26.70 4.37 -8.60
CA SER A 233 27.43 3.67 -9.66
C SER A 233 28.81 3.27 -9.11
N ALA A 234 29.20 2.00 -9.32
CA ALA A 234 30.54 1.53 -9.00
C ALA A 234 31.55 2.13 -9.99
N SER A 235 31.79 3.43 -9.90
CA SER A 235 32.73 4.16 -10.76
C SER A 235 33.33 5.30 -9.95
N GLY A 236 34.31 4.96 -9.10
CA GLY A 236 34.99 5.95 -8.25
C GLY A 236 36.24 5.49 -7.52
N VAL A 237 36.63 4.20 -7.57
CA VAL A 237 37.97 3.79 -7.11
C VAL A 237 38.91 3.85 -8.32
N ARG A 238 39.40 5.06 -8.63
CA ARG A 238 40.70 5.17 -9.32
C ARG A 238 41.77 5.10 -8.23
N GLY A 239 42.30 3.90 -8.03
CA GLY A 239 43.63 3.71 -7.45
C GLY A 239 44.69 3.84 -8.55
#